data_AF-A0A7I8WBL0-F1
#
_entry.id   AF-A0A7I8WBL0-F1
#
_cell.length_a   1.000
_cell.length_b   1.000
_cell.length_c   1.000
_cell.angle_alpha   90.00
_cell.angle_beta   90.00
_cell.angle_gamma   90.00
#
_symmetry.space_group_name_H-M   'P 1'
#
loop_
_entity.id
_entity.type
_entity.pdbx_description
1 polymer ?
#
loop_
_entity_poly.entity_id
_entity_poly.type
_entity_poly.pdbx_seq_one_letter_code
_entity_poly.pdbx_strand_id
1 'polypeptide(L)'
;MSQLNGRIKKFLQSSFPPERMLRNYVKLSQTTCSNSRNDGIKAAVCEELGKPLKIKTLPRPSMEEHEVRIGVHYAAVNFGDVLQIQGKYQEKPRLPFVPGAEFSGKITQVSKGEEDFEVGDHVAAISLKPCALAEEACVPKGTIFKIPKSVPLQYGAASLTSYGTAWLALKRTANIQEGQTVFVSAAAGAVGLALVDLAANIFGCNVIGAVGSDAKAKIVLEKGAKHVVNYTNENIRFVKEKRERLI
;
A
#
# COMPACT_ATOMS: atom_id res chain seq x y z
N MET A 1 14.42 -4.52 34.82
CA MET A 1 13.25 -4.15 33.99
C MET A 1 13.39 -2.83 33.20
N SER A 2 14.52 -2.10 33.28
CA SER A 2 14.69 -0.80 32.59
C SER A 2 15.21 -0.89 31.15
N GLN A 3 15.96 -1.94 30.79
CA GLN A 3 16.58 -2.06 29.45
C GLN A 3 15.60 -2.49 28.34
N LEU A 4 14.51 -3.23 28.68
CA LEU A 4 13.53 -3.70 27.70
C LEU A 4 12.65 -2.57 27.13
N ASN A 5 12.40 -1.53 27.94
CA ASN A 5 11.64 -0.34 27.54
C ASN A 5 12.39 0.52 26.50
N GLY A 6 13.73 0.51 26.54
CA GLY A 6 14.57 1.27 25.61
C GLY A 6 14.55 0.69 24.19
N ARG A 7 14.58 -0.64 24.05
CA ARG A 7 14.58 -1.31 22.74
C ARG A 7 13.25 -1.15 21.99
N ILE A 8 12.12 -1.22 22.70
CA ILE A 8 10.79 -1.05 22.08
C ILE A 8 10.54 0.41 21.69
N LYS A 9 10.94 1.40 22.51
CA LYS A 9 10.86 2.83 22.14
C LYS A 9 11.74 3.15 20.94
N LYS A 10 12.96 2.60 20.88
CA LYS A 10 13.88 2.81 19.76
C LYS A 10 13.34 2.17 18.48
N PHE A 11 12.76 0.97 18.57
CA PHE A 11 12.09 0.28 17.45
C PHE A 11 10.87 1.07 16.94
N LEU A 12 10.00 1.57 17.81
CA LEU A 12 8.82 2.36 17.39
C LEU A 12 9.19 3.73 16.80
N GLN A 13 10.29 4.35 17.24
CA GLN A 13 10.81 5.60 16.68
C GLN A 13 11.64 5.39 15.40
N SER A 14 12.27 4.23 15.20
CA SER A 14 13.08 3.92 14.01
C SER A 14 12.31 3.24 12.88
N SER A 15 11.21 2.54 13.18
CA SER A 15 10.52 1.68 12.21
C SER A 15 9.40 2.37 11.42
N PHE A 16 9.08 3.63 11.74
CA PHE A 16 8.10 4.41 10.99
C PHE A 16 8.64 5.82 10.72
N PRO A 17 9.02 6.15 9.49
CA PRO A 17 9.38 7.52 9.19
C PRO A 17 8.13 8.40 9.26
N PRO A 18 8.28 9.64 9.75
CA PRO A 18 7.15 10.57 9.84
C PRO A 18 6.54 10.79 8.45
N GLU A 19 5.22 11.00 8.36
CA GLU A 19 4.49 11.30 7.11
C GLU A 19 5.17 12.36 6.23
N ARG A 20 5.91 13.27 6.86
CA ARG A 20 6.74 14.29 6.19
C ARG A 20 7.83 13.69 5.28
N MET A 21 8.40 12.53 5.63
CA MET A 21 9.32 11.81 4.74
C MET A 21 8.61 11.30 3.49
N LEU A 22 7.44 10.66 3.62
CA LEU A 22 6.66 10.18 2.47
C LEU A 22 6.40 11.33 1.49
N ARG A 23 5.98 12.49 2.00
CA ARG A 23 5.75 13.69 1.17
C ARG A 23 7.00 14.21 0.48
N ASN A 24 8.17 14.11 1.10
CA ASN A 24 9.42 14.62 0.52
C ASN A 24 9.97 13.71 -0.59
N TYR A 25 9.82 12.40 -0.46
CA TYR A 25 10.32 11.43 -1.45
C TYR A 25 9.38 11.26 -2.65
N VAL A 26 8.10 11.58 -2.48
CA VAL A 26 7.09 11.60 -3.57
C VAL A 26 7.07 12.95 -4.31
N LYS A 27 7.98 13.89 -4.01
CA LYS A 27 8.08 15.14 -4.79
C LYS A 27 8.53 14.82 -6.21
N LEU A 28 7.63 14.99 -7.16
CA LEU A 28 7.93 14.94 -8.59
C LEU A 28 8.52 16.28 -9.01
N SER A 29 9.72 16.29 -9.59
CA SER A 29 10.21 17.47 -10.28
C SER A 29 9.55 17.54 -11.67
N GLN A 30 8.81 18.61 -11.94
CA GLN A 30 8.23 18.85 -13.26
C GLN A 30 9.34 19.30 -14.22
N THR A 31 9.58 18.52 -15.28
CA THR A 31 10.32 18.97 -16.45
C THR A 31 9.32 19.07 -17.59
N THR A 32 9.12 20.28 -18.12
CA THR A 32 8.27 20.51 -19.29
C THR A 32 8.99 19.98 -20.53
N CYS A 33 8.38 19.03 -21.23
CA CYS A 33 8.80 18.62 -22.57
C CYS A 33 7.65 18.81 -23.56
N SER A 34 8.00 19.41 -24.70
CA SER A 34 7.15 19.76 -25.82
C SER A 34 6.60 18.53 -26.56
N ASN A 35 5.40 18.69 -27.12
CA ASN A 35 4.69 17.68 -27.89
C ASN A 35 5.44 17.30 -29.18
N SER A 36 5.75 16.01 -29.34
CA SER A 36 5.79 15.32 -30.62
C SER A 36 5.23 13.90 -30.44
N ARG A 37 4.46 13.43 -31.42
CA ARG A 37 3.74 12.14 -31.39
C ARG A 37 4.73 10.97 -31.60
N ASN A 38 4.58 9.75 -31.05
CA ASN A 38 3.95 9.24 -29.83
C ASN A 38 4.31 7.72 -29.75
N ASP A 39 5.30 7.29 -28.97
CA ASP A 39 5.55 5.85 -28.66
C ASP A 39 6.15 5.61 -27.26
N GLY A 40 6.28 6.68 -26.47
CA GLY A 40 6.78 6.61 -25.11
C GLY A 40 5.67 6.82 -24.09
N ILE A 41 5.83 6.23 -22.91
CA ILE A 41 4.97 6.42 -21.75
C ILE A 41 5.66 7.34 -20.74
N LYS A 42 4.89 8.12 -19.99
CA LYS A 42 5.44 8.84 -18.84
C LYS A 42 5.61 7.90 -17.66
N ALA A 43 6.73 8.05 -16.96
CA ALA A 43 7.02 7.33 -15.73
C ALA A 43 7.78 8.22 -14.73
N ALA A 44 7.57 7.96 -13.45
CA ALA A 44 8.40 8.50 -12.38
C ALA A 44 9.60 7.59 -12.17
N VAL A 45 10.80 8.08 -12.47
CA VAL A 45 12.03 7.30 -12.51
C VAL A 45 12.92 7.64 -11.32
N CYS A 46 13.38 6.59 -10.62
CA CYS A 46 14.46 6.67 -9.66
C CYS A 46 15.78 6.50 -10.39
N GLU A 47 16.52 7.60 -10.57
CA GLU A 47 17.84 7.60 -11.22
C GLU A 47 18.99 7.49 -10.21
N GLU A 48 18.76 7.97 -8.99
CA GLU A 48 19.72 7.95 -7.89
C GLU A 48 18.97 7.69 -6.58
N LEU A 49 19.53 6.82 -5.73
CA LEU A 49 18.90 6.46 -4.46
C LEU A 49 18.83 7.66 -3.52
N GLY A 50 17.70 7.80 -2.83
CA GLY A 50 17.47 8.88 -1.86
C GLY A 50 17.25 10.27 -2.47
N LYS A 51 17.20 10.39 -3.80
CA LYS A 51 16.82 11.62 -4.50
C LYS A 51 15.34 11.59 -4.90
N PRO A 52 14.72 12.77 -5.15
CA PRO A 52 13.37 12.84 -5.71
C PRO A 52 13.28 12.14 -7.08
N LEU A 53 12.11 11.56 -7.36
CA LEU A 53 11.84 10.93 -8.66
C LEU A 53 11.74 11.99 -9.77
N LYS A 54 12.21 11.64 -10.97
CA LYS A 54 12.06 12.48 -12.16
C LYS A 54 11.03 11.91 -13.11
N ILE A 55 10.14 12.77 -13.61
CA ILE A 55 9.21 12.38 -14.67
C ILE A 55 9.98 12.32 -15.99
N LYS A 56 9.94 11.17 -16.65
CA LYS A 56 10.56 10.94 -17.96
C LYS A 56 9.58 10.26 -18.90
N THR A 57 9.77 10.50 -20.19
CA THR A 57 9.18 9.69 -21.25
C THR A 57 10.12 8.51 -21.50
N LEU A 58 9.63 7.29 -21.27
CA LEU A 58 10.33 6.04 -21.52
C LEU A 58 9.71 5.33 -22.72
N PRO A 59 10.43 4.45 -23.43
CA PRO A 59 9.78 3.54 -24.38
C PRO A 59 8.67 2.76 -23.70
N ARG A 60 7.60 2.50 -24.44
CA ARG A 60 6.54 1.59 -23.99
C ARG A 60 7.16 0.24 -23.57
N PRO A 61 6.80 -0.33 -22.39
CA PRO A 61 7.39 -1.58 -21.92
C PRO A 61 7.09 -2.72 -22.91
N SER A 62 8.06 -3.58 -23.18
CA SER A 62 7.81 -4.84 -23.90
C SER A 62 6.90 -5.72 -23.03
N MET A 63 6.05 -6.50 -23.70
CA MET A 63 5.17 -7.48 -23.04
C MET A 63 5.71 -8.86 -23.38
N GLU A 64 5.97 -9.67 -22.35
CA GLU A 64 6.46 -11.03 -22.53
C GLU A 64 5.29 -12.02 -22.72
N GLU A 65 5.61 -13.28 -23.01
CA GLU A 65 4.62 -14.37 -22.96
C GLU A 65 3.99 -14.46 -21.56
N HIS A 66 2.70 -14.79 -21.50
CA HIS A 66 1.91 -14.89 -20.25
C HIS A 66 1.71 -13.59 -19.46
N GLU A 67 2.04 -12.44 -20.06
CA GLU A 67 1.77 -11.12 -19.48
C GLU A 67 0.54 -10.45 -20.09
N VAL A 68 0.07 -9.44 -19.37
CA VAL A 68 -0.96 -8.51 -19.79
C VAL A 68 -0.41 -7.10 -19.62
N ARG A 69 -0.68 -6.24 -20.60
CA ARG A 69 -0.41 -4.81 -20.52
C ARG A 69 -1.63 -4.09 -19.94
N ILE A 70 -1.38 -3.30 -18.91
CA ILE A 70 -2.39 -2.50 -18.24
C ILE A 70 -2.03 -1.04 -18.42
N GLY A 71 -2.97 -0.24 -18.93
CA GLY A 71 -2.93 1.21 -18.80
C GLY A 71 -3.22 1.57 -17.35
N VAL A 72 -2.23 2.13 -16.66
CA VAL A 72 -2.29 2.42 -15.22
C VAL A 72 -3.04 3.74 -15.02
N HIS A 73 -4.14 3.68 -14.28
CA HIS A 73 -4.93 4.86 -13.91
C HIS A 73 -4.56 5.37 -12.52
N TYR A 74 -4.33 4.44 -11.59
CA TYR A 74 -3.95 4.74 -10.21
C TYR A 74 -2.86 3.79 -9.76
N ALA A 75 -1.84 4.33 -9.10
CA ALA A 75 -0.80 3.55 -8.43
C ALA A 75 -0.77 3.92 -6.95
N ALA A 76 -0.70 2.92 -6.09
CA ALA A 76 -0.52 3.15 -4.66
C ALA A 76 0.97 3.29 -4.33
N VAL A 77 1.25 4.21 -3.40
CA VAL A 77 2.59 4.39 -2.84
C VAL A 77 2.61 3.70 -1.49
N ASN A 78 3.35 2.60 -1.43
CA ASN A 78 3.54 1.82 -0.22
C ASN A 78 4.86 2.19 0.47
N PHE A 79 4.98 1.82 1.74
CA PHE A 79 6.19 2.13 2.50
C PHE A 79 7.43 1.40 1.93
N GLY A 80 7.24 0.20 1.39
CA GLY A 80 8.28 -0.55 0.68
C GLY A 80 8.86 0.23 -0.51
N ASP A 81 8.03 0.94 -1.28
CA ASP A 81 8.47 1.74 -2.42
C ASP A 81 9.42 2.85 -1.98
N VAL A 82 9.10 3.52 -0.86
CA VAL A 82 9.96 4.58 -0.31
C VAL A 82 11.28 4.02 0.21
N LEU A 83 11.26 2.86 0.88
CA LEU A 83 12.50 2.19 1.30
C LEU A 83 13.34 1.77 0.09
N GLN A 84 12.70 1.33 -1.00
CA GLN A 84 13.38 0.91 -2.22
C GLN A 84 14.06 2.10 -2.90
N ILE A 85 13.36 3.24 -3.04
CA ILE A 85 13.93 4.50 -3.55
C ILE A 85 15.10 4.97 -2.68
N GLN A 86 15.09 4.69 -1.38
CA GLN A 86 16.20 5.00 -0.47
C GLN A 86 17.35 3.98 -0.48
N GLY A 87 17.22 2.85 -1.19
CA GLY A 87 18.21 1.76 -1.17
C GLY A 87 18.22 0.93 0.13
N LYS A 88 17.18 1.05 0.95
CA LYS A 88 17.07 0.42 2.28
C LYS A 88 16.15 -0.80 2.33
N TYR A 89 15.49 -1.14 1.22
CA TYR A 89 14.64 -2.31 1.12
C TYR A 89 15.45 -3.58 0.83
N GLN A 90 14.87 -4.75 1.11
CA GLN A 90 15.56 -6.03 0.86
C GLN A 90 15.81 -6.25 -0.64
N GLU A 91 14.83 -5.90 -1.48
CA GLU A 91 14.97 -5.94 -2.93
C GLU A 91 15.55 -4.62 -3.44
N LYS A 92 16.63 -4.71 -4.22
CA LYS A 92 17.39 -3.55 -4.73
C LYS A 92 17.44 -3.59 -6.26
N PRO A 93 16.46 -2.99 -6.95
CA PRO A 93 16.48 -2.86 -8.39
C PRO A 93 17.73 -2.11 -8.86
N ARG A 94 18.20 -2.43 -10.07
CA ARG A 94 19.27 -1.66 -10.70
C ARG A 94 18.73 -0.28 -11.10
N LEU A 95 19.52 0.76 -10.83
CA LEU A 95 19.22 2.10 -11.33
C LEU A 95 19.48 2.18 -12.85
N PRO A 96 18.71 2.99 -13.59
CA PRO A 96 17.47 3.62 -13.17
C PRO A 96 16.30 2.61 -13.15
N PHE A 97 15.30 2.83 -12.28
CA PHE A 97 14.08 2.01 -12.25
C PHE A 97 12.83 2.85 -12.02
N VAL A 98 11.66 2.30 -12.38
CA VAL A 98 10.34 2.86 -12.09
C VAL A 98 9.82 2.23 -10.80
N PRO A 99 9.62 2.97 -9.69
CA PRO A 99 9.13 2.41 -8.44
C PRO A 99 7.64 2.01 -8.49
N GLY A 100 7.16 1.40 -7.41
CA GLY A 100 5.76 1.08 -7.21
C GLY A 100 5.42 -0.35 -7.59
N ALA A 101 4.74 -1.06 -6.69
CA ALA A 101 4.31 -2.44 -6.91
C ALA A 101 2.79 -2.58 -7.13
N GLU A 102 1.98 -1.64 -6.67
CA GLU A 102 0.53 -1.81 -6.60
C GLU A 102 -0.20 -0.75 -7.42
N PHE A 103 -1.12 -1.19 -8.28
CA PHE A 103 -1.85 -0.30 -9.17
C PHE A 103 -3.19 -0.88 -9.63
N SER A 104 -3.97 -0.03 -10.29
CA SER A 104 -5.19 -0.40 -10.99
C SER A 104 -5.32 0.37 -12.30
N GLY A 105 -6.10 -0.20 -13.20
CA GLY A 105 -6.21 0.32 -14.54
C GLY A 105 -7.12 -0.49 -15.42
N LYS A 106 -6.91 -0.34 -16.72
CA LYS A 106 -7.61 -1.09 -17.75
C LYS A 106 -6.63 -1.89 -18.57
N ILE A 107 -6.99 -3.12 -18.91
CA ILE A 107 -6.20 -3.93 -19.82
C ILE A 107 -6.18 -3.25 -21.20
N THR A 108 -5.00 -3.07 -21.77
CA THR A 108 -4.80 -2.50 -23.10
C THR A 108 -4.27 -3.54 -24.10
N GLN A 109 -3.65 -4.61 -23.62
CA GLN A 109 -3.16 -5.71 -24.44
C GLN A 109 -3.11 -7.00 -23.61
N VAL A 110 -3.41 -8.14 -24.24
CA VAL A 110 -3.39 -9.47 -23.63
C VAL A 110 -2.48 -10.36 -24.48
N SER A 111 -1.59 -11.13 -23.86
CA SER A 111 -0.77 -12.10 -24.58
C SER A 111 -1.61 -13.30 -25.06
N LYS A 112 -1.13 -13.98 -26.10
CA LYS A 112 -1.87 -15.12 -26.69
C LYS A 112 -1.99 -16.25 -25.65
N GLY A 113 -3.18 -16.86 -25.56
CA GLY A 113 -3.46 -17.96 -24.63
C GLY A 113 -3.99 -17.51 -23.26
N GLU A 114 -4.18 -16.20 -23.05
CA GLU A 114 -4.70 -15.64 -21.80
C GLU A 114 -6.19 -15.27 -21.90
N GLU A 115 -7.03 -16.28 -22.14
CA GLU A 115 -8.47 -16.14 -22.40
C GLU A 115 -9.28 -15.66 -21.19
N ASP A 116 -8.72 -15.74 -19.98
CA ASP A 116 -9.35 -15.23 -18.76
C ASP A 116 -9.45 -13.70 -18.74
N PHE A 117 -8.75 -12.98 -19.63
CA PHE A 117 -8.66 -11.51 -19.63
C PHE A 117 -8.99 -10.92 -20.99
N GLU A 118 -9.66 -9.76 -20.98
CA GLU A 118 -10.03 -9.03 -22.20
C GLU A 118 -9.55 -7.58 -22.16
N VAL A 119 -9.26 -7.01 -23.34
CA VAL A 119 -8.96 -5.58 -23.46
C VAL A 119 -10.17 -4.77 -22.98
N GLY A 120 -9.89 -3.78 -22.12
CA GLY A 120 -10.90 -2.94 -21.48
C GLY A 120 -11.39 -3.44 -20.11
N ASP A 121 -10.99 -4.64 -19.67
CA ASP A 121 -11.26 -5.10 -18.31
C ASP A 121 -10.65 -4.15 -17.29
N HIS A 122 -11.43 -3.85 -16.24
CA HIS A 122 -10.93 -3.14 -15.07
C HIS A 122 -10.19 -4.13 -14.17
N VAL A 123 -8.97 -3.79 -13.81
CA VAL A 123 -8.12 -4.67 -13.00
C VAL A 123 -7.36 -3.90 -11.93
N ALA A 124 -7.03 -4.60 -10.85
CA ALA A 124 -5.98 -4.25 -9.90
C ALA A 124 -4.84 -5.26 -10.03
N ALA A 125 -3.60 -4.82 -9.80
CA ALA A 125 -2.43 -5.68 -9.89
C ALA A 125 -1.41 -5.35 -8.79
N ILE A 126 -0.71 -6.40 -8.35
CA ILE A 126 0.44 -6.29 -7.44
C ILE A 126 1.66 -6.97 -8.07
N SER A 127 2.58 -6.16 -8.60
CA SER A 127 3.76 -6.65 -9.28
C SER A 127 4.88 -7.00 -8.28
N LEU A 128 5.58 -8.11 -8.56
CA LEU A 128 6.81 -8.47 -7.84
C LEU A 128 8.00 -7.58 -8.25
N LYS A 129 7.94 -6.98 -9.44
CA LYS A 129 8.93 -6.03 -9.93
C LYS A 129 8.35 -4.62 -9.89
N PRO A 130 9.12 -3.61 -9.47
CA PRO A 130 8.61 -2.25 -9.42
C PRO A 130 8.38 -1.73 -10.85
N CYS A 131 7.17 -1.24 -11.11
CA CYS A 131 6.72 -0.74 -12.41
C CYS A 131 5.50 0.20 -12.35
N ALA A 132 4.86 0.34 -11.18
CA ALA A 132 3.52 0.90 -11.07
C ALA A 132 3.45 2.42 -11.27
N LEU A 133 4.54 3.15 -11.00
CA LEU A 133 4.58 4.62 -11.18
C LEU A 133 4.87 5.00 -12.66
N ALA A 134 4.13 4.40 -13.58
CA ALA A 134 4.17 4.66 -15.02
C ALA A 134 2.76 4.63 -15.62
N GLU A 135 2.57 5.17 -16.82
CA GLU A 135 1.27 5.16 -17.51
C GLU A 135 0.87 3.76 -18.01
N GLU A 136 1.82 2.86 -18.21
CA GLU A 136 1.57 1.46 -18.57
C GLU A 136 2.50 0.52 -17.81
N ALA A 137 2.00 -0.68 -17.49
CA ALA A 137 2.79 -1.75 -16.90
C ALA A 137 2.42 -3.10 -17.54
N CYS A 138 3.42 -3.95 -17.78
CA CYS A 138 3.23 -5.35 -18.17
C CYS A 138 3.45 -6.21 -16.92
N VAL A 139 2.50 -7.09 -16.62
CA VAL A 139 2.58 -7.98 -15.46
C VAL A 139 2.06 -9.38 -15.79
N PRO A 140 2.57 -10.43 -15.13
CA PRO A 140 2.04 -11.78 -15.29
C PRO A 140 0.59 -11.87 -14.84
N LYS A 141 -0.22 -12.68 -15.52
CA LYS A 141 -1.66 -12.84 -15.20
C LYS A 141 -1.94 -13.22 -13.74
N GLY A 142 -1.05 -14.00 -13.13
CA GLY A 142 -1.19 -14.50 -11.75
C GLY A 142 -1.12 -13.41 -10.68
N THR A 143 -0.77 -12.18 -11.08
CA THR A 143 -0.74 -11.01 -10.19
C THR A 143 -1.87 -10.02 -10.45
N ILE A 144 -2.83 -10.38 -11.30
CA ILE A 144 -3.92 -9.51 -11.75
C ILE A 144 -5.25 -9.99 -11.15
N PHE A 145 -6.03 -9.04 -10.67
CA PHE A 145 -7.36 -9.26 -10.11
C PHE A 145 -8.37 -8.43 -10.89
N LYS A 146 -9.36 -9.07 -11.50
CA LYS A 146 -10.50 -8.36 -12.09
C LYS A 146 -11.26 -7.62 -10.99
N ILE A 147 -11.62 -6.38 -11.27
CA ILE A 147 -12.49 -5.59 -10.41
C ILE A 147 -13.76 -5.25 -11.18
N PRO A 148 -14.95 -5.31 -10.55
CA PRO A 148 -16.19 -4.96 -11.22
C PRO A 148 -16.13 -3.53 -11.78
N LYS A 149 -16.70 -3.30 -12.97
CA LYS A 149 -16.71 -1.97 -13.60
C LYS A 149 -17.39 -0.88 -12.75
N SER A 150 -18.28 -1.29 -11.84
CA SER A 150 -18.95 -0.42 -10.86
C SER A 150 -18.04 0.04 -9.71
N VAL A 151 -16.90 -0.62 -9.48
CA VAL A 151 -15.94 -0.23 -8.46
C VAL A 151 -14.97 0.81 -9.04
N PRO A 152 -14.87 2.02 -8.46
CA PRO A 152 -13.90 3.01 -8.90
C PRO A 152 -12.46 2.47 -8.79
N LEU A 153 -11.67 2.64 -9.86
CA LEU A 153 -10.32 2.08 -9.97
C LEU A 153 -9.41 2.45 -8.79
N GLN A 154 -9.55 3.67 -8.25
CA GLN A 154 -8.78 4.12 -7.07
C GLN A 154 -8.86 3.16 -5.87
N TYR A 155 -10.00 2.48 -5.67
CA TYR A 155 -10.13 1.48 -4.62
C TYR A 155 -9.35 0.21 -4.96
N GLY A 156 -9.33 -0.20 -6.22
CA GLY A 156 -8.50 -1.31 -6.69
C GLY A 156 -7.02 -1.09 -6.38
N ALA A 157 -6.49 0.09 -6.70
CA ALA A 157 -5.10 0.43 -6.41
C ALA A 157 -4.77 0.50 -4.92
N ALA A 158 -5.73 0.82 -4.05
CA ALA A 158 -5.50 0.97 -2.62
C ALA A 158 -5.76 -0.30 -1.79
N SER A 159 -6.10 -1.42 -2.43
CA SER A 159 -6.62 -2.61 -1.73
C SER A 159 -5.61 -3.74 -1.55
N LEU A 160 -4.88 -4.12 -2.59
CA LEU A 160 -4.16 -5.40 -2.63
C LEU A 160 -3.07 -5.51 -1.54
N THR A 161 -2.21 -4.51 -1.40
CA THR A 161 -1.14 -4.55 -0.37
C THR A 161 -1.75 -4.44 1.01
N SER A 162 -2.62 -3.45 1.23
CA SER A 162 -3.13 -3.14 2.57
C SER A 162 -4.09 -4.21 3.09
N TYR A 163 -5.14 -4.54 2.32
CA TYR A 163 -6.12 -5.55 2.71
C TYR A 163 -5.58 -6.97 2.55
N GLY A 164 -4.73 -7.24 1.55
CA GLY A 164 -4.08 -8.55 1.44
C GLY A 164 -3.19 -8.85 2.65
N THR A 165 -2.39 -7.88 3.09
CA THR A 165 -1.57 -7.99 4.30
C THR A 165 -2.44 -8.17 5.55
N ALA A 166 -3.48 -7.34 5.69
CA ALA A 166 -4.40 -7.43 6.83
C ALA A 166 -5.12 -8.79 6.88
N TRP A 167 -5.62 -9.28 5.75
CA TRP A 167 -6.28 -10.59 5.65
C TRP A 167 -5.35 -11.74 6.04
N LEU A 168 -4.12 -11.74 5.53
CA LEU A 168 -3.10 -12.73 5.90
C LEU A 168 -2.83 -12.71 7.42
N ALA A 169 -2.64 -11.52 7.98
CA ALA A 169 -2.37 -11.33 9.40
C ALA A 169 -3.53 -11.81 10.28
N LEU A 170 -4.77 -11.45 9.95
CA LEU A 170 -5.95 -11.78 10.76
C LEU A 170 -6.36 -13.24 10.61
N LYS A 171 -6.52 -13.72 9.36
CA LYS A 171 -7.12 -15.03 9.10
C LYS A 171 -6.12 -16.17 9.22
N ARG A 172 -4.90 -16.01 8.70
CA ARG A 172 -3.93 -17.11 8.67
C ARG A 172 -2.94 -17.08 9.83
N THR A 173 -2.46 -15.90 10.21
CA THR A 173 -1.44 -15.79 11.26
C THR A 173 -2.06 -15.75 12.65
N ALA A 174 -2.97 -14.82 12.91
CA ALA A 174 -3.62 -14.67 14.21
C ALA A 174 -4.81 -15.64 14.39
N ASN A 175 -5.40 -16.11 13.29
CA ASN A 175 -6.58 -16.97 13.26
C ASN A 175 -7.71 -16.45 14.16
N ILE A 176 -8.04 -15.17 14.00
CA ILE A 176 -9.05 -14.51 14.83
C ILE A 176 -10.42 -15.16 14.69
N GLN A 177 -11.19 -15.13 15.76
CA GLN A 177 -12.57 -15.63 15.82
C GLN A 177 -13.52 -14.49 16.17
N GLU A 178 -14.78 -14.65 15.78
CA GLU A 178 -15.84 -13.68 16.10
C GLU A 178 -15.92 -13.39 17.61
N GLY A 179 -16.22 -12.14 17.95
CA GLY A 179 -16.30 -11.65 19.34
C GLY A 179 -14.94 -11.42 20.01
N GLN A 180 -13.83 -11.92 19.46
CA GLN A 180 -12.50 -11.68 20.03
C GLN A 180 -12.10 -10.21 19.96
N THR A 181 -11.18 -9.81 20.85
CA THR A 181 -10.62 -8.47 20.86
C THR A 181 -9.35 -8.40 20.03
N VAL A 182 -9.30 -7.47 19.07
CA VAL A 182 -8.13 -7.23 18.23
C VAL A 182 -7.56 -5.86 18.56
N PHE A 183 -6.29 -5.82 18.97
CA PHE A 183 -5.57 -4.58 19.17
C PHE A 183 -4.75 -4.23 17.93
N VAL A 184 -4.99 -3.06 17.34
CA VAL A 184 -4.32 -2.59 16.13
C VAL A 184 -3.42 -1.40 16.46
N SER A 185 -2.10 -1.60 16.37
CA SER A 185 -1.14 -0.50 16.46
C SER A 185 -1.07 0.28 15.14
N ALA A 186 -0.72 1.57 15.21
CA ALA A 186 -0.69 2.47 14.05
C ALA A 186 -2.00 2.40 13.22
N ALA A 187 -3.14 2.36 13.90
CA ALA A 187 -4.43 1.99 13.33
C ALA A 187 -4.90 2.92 12.19
N ALA A 188 -4.40 4.15 12.14
CA ALA A 188 -4.71 5.12 11.09
C ALA A 188 -3.83 4.99 9.82
N GLY A 189 -2.87 4.07 9.80
CA GLY A 189 -2.08 3.75 8.59
C GLY A 189 -2.87 2.88 7.60
N ALA A 190 -2.39 2.73 6.37
CA ALA A 190 -3.12 1.99 5.32
C ALA A 190 -3.45 0.53 5.73
N VAL A 191 -2.45 -0.22 6.19
CA VAL A 191 -2.65 -1.59 6.73
C VAL A 191 -3.47 -1.55 8.03
N GLY A 192 -3.28 -0.55 8.88
CA GLY A 192 -4.01 -0.40 10.14
C GLY A 192 -5.52 -0.24 9.92
N LEU A 193 -5.91 0.62 8.97
CA LEU A 193 -7.30 0.83 8.60
C LEU A 193 -7.91 -0.41 7.95
N ALA A 194 -7.14 -1.14 7.15
CA ALA A 194 -7.58 -2.42 6.58
C ALA A 194 -7.79 -3.50 7.67
N LEU A 195 -6.90 -3.56 8.67
CA LEU A 195 -7.05 -4.44 9.84
C LEU A 195 -8.31 -4.11 10.64
N VAL A 196 -8.54 -2.82 10.92
CA VAL A 196 -9.72 -2.35 11.65
C VAL A 196 -10.99 -2.74 10.91
N ASP A 197 -11.05 -2.43 9.61
CA ASP A 197 -12.20 -2.70 8.76
C ASP A 197 -12.54 -4.18 8.69
N LEU A 198 -11.56 -5.02 8.35
CA LEU A 198 -11.77 -6.46 8.25
C LEU A 198 -12.14 -7.06 9.59
N ALA A 199 -11.38 -6.75 10.65
CA ALA A 199 -11.63 -7.34 11.97
C ALA A 199 -13.01 -6.97 12.51
N ALA A 200 -13.42 -5.70 12.41
CA ALA A 200 -14.72 -5.25 12.90
C ALA A 200 -15.87 -5.71 12.00
N ASN A 201 -15.80 -5.40 10.70
CA ASN A 201 -16.97 -5.46 9.81
C ASN A 201 -17.13 -6.81 9.12
N ILE A 202 -16.05 -7.62 9.00
CA ILE A 202 -16.09 -8.93 8.34
C ILE A 202 -15.98 -10.07 9.35
N PHE A 203 -15.10 -9.94 10.36
CA PHE A 203 -14.88 -10.99 11.35
C PHE A 203 -15.65 -10.78 12.66
N GLY A 204 -16.39 -9.68 12.84
CA GLY A 204 -17.20 -9.43 14.03
C GLY A 204 -16.38 -9.32 15.33
N CYS A 205 -15.15 -8.82 15.25
CA CYS A 205 -14.27 -8.65 16.40
C CYS A 205 -14.44 -7.27 17.06
N ASN A 206 -14.13 -7.22 18.35
CA ASN A 206 -14.01 -5.97 19.10
C ASN A 206 -12.65 -5.32 18.82
N VAL A 207 -12.60 -4.29 18.00
CA VAL A 207 -11.33 -3.64 17.62
C VAL A 207 -10.98 -2.47 18.54
N ILE A 208 -9.74 -2.48 19.03
CA ILE A 208 -9.12 -1.36 19.77
C ILE A 208 -7.95 -0.81 18.93
N GLY A 209 -8.07 0.40 18.43
CA GLY A 209 -7.02 1.06 17.65
C GLY A 209 -6.08 1.90 18.52
N ALA A 210 -4.82 2.04 18.14
CA ALA A 210 -3.89 3.00 18.74
C ALA A 210 -3.35 3.98 17.70
N VAL A 211 -3.43 5.28 18.02
CA VAL A 211 -3.10 6.40 17.12
C VAL A 211 -2.36 7.51 17.84
N GLY A 212 -1.74 8.42 17.09
CA GLY A 212 -0.98 9.54 17.64
C GLY A 212 -1.65 10.91 17.55
N SER A 213 -2.96 10.96 17.27
CA SER A 213 -3.75 12.20 17.29
C SER A 213 -5.26 11.91 17.30
N ASP A 214 -6.05 12.85 17.80
CA ASP A 214 -7.52 12.71 17.86
C ASP A 214 -8.16 12.73 16.47
N ALA A 215 -7.58 13.48 15.52
CA ALA A 215 -8.01 13.46 14.12
C ALA A 215 -7.88 12.05 13.52
N LYS A 216 -6.80 11.33 13.85
CA LYS A 216 -6.62 9.92 13.44
C LYS A 216 -7.56 8.99 14.19
N ALA A 217 -7.89 9.30 15.44
CA ALA A 217 -8.83 8.50 16.22
C ALA A 217 -10.22 8.49 15.57
N LYS A 218 -10.69 9.65 15.10
CA LYS A 218 -11.97 9.77 14.40
C LYS A 218 -12.05 8.86 13.18
N ILE A 219 -11.01 8.87 12.33
CA ILE A 219 -10.95 8.02 11.13
C ILE A 219 -11.02 6.54 11.49
N VAL A 220 -10.30 6.12 12.55
CA VAL A 220 -10.26 4.72 12.98
C VAL A 220 -11.60 4.27 13.57
N LEU A 221 -12.28 5.15 14.32
CA LEU A 221 -13.64 4.90 14.83
C LEU A 221 -14.64 4.77 13.67
N GLU A 222 -14.63 5.70 12.72
CA GLU A 222 -15.47 5.67 11.51
C GLU A 222 -15.25 4.39 10.69
N LYS A 223 -14.04 3.82 10.73
CA LYS A 223 -13.70 2.58 10.03
C LYS A 223 -14.21 1.31 10.73
N GLY A 224 -14.67 1.40 11.98
CA GLY A 224 -15.28 0.29 12.71
C GLY A 224 -14.61 -0.05 14.05
N ALA A 225 -13.61 0.70 14.50
CA ALA A 225 -13.04 0.45 15.82
C ALA A 225 -14.05 0.76 16.94
N LYS A 226 -14.16 -0.13 17.92
CA LYS A 226 -15.00 0.07 19.11
C LYS A 226 -14.38 1.11 20.05
N HIS A 227 -13.06 1.07 20.19
CA HIS A 227 -12.30 2.01 21.00
C HIS A 227 -11.01 2.44 20.31
N VAL A 228 -10.52 3.64 20.63
CA VAL A 228 -9.24 4.14 20.18
C VAL A 228 -8.46 4.75 21.34
N VAL A 229 -7.18 4.42 21.43
CA VAL A 229 -6.22 5.05 22.35
C VAL A 229 -5.38 6.04 21.58
N ASN A 230 -5.46 7.31 21.97
CA ASN A 230 -4.49 8.31 21.53
C ASN A 230 -3.26 8.27 22.45
N TYR A 231 -2.17 7.65 21.97
CA TYR A 231 -0.99 7.41 22.79
C TYR A 231 -0.14 8.67 23.05
N THR A 232 -0.52 9.83 22.53
CA THR A 232 0.09 11.12 22.93
C THR A 232 -0.43 11.60 24.28
N ASN A 233 -1.68 11.24 24.61
CA ASN A 233 -2.39 11.71 25.79
C ASN A 233 -2.51 10.60 26.84
N GLU A 234 -2.47 9.33 26.41
CA GLU A 234 -2.69 8.16 27.26
C GLU A 234 -1.60 7.09 27.07
N ASN A 235 -1.31 6.31 28.11
CA ASN A 235 -0.32 5.24 28.01
C ASN A 235 -0.94 3.98 27.38
N ILE A 236 -0.36 3.48 26.29
CA ILE A 236 -0.83 2.28 25.57
C ILE A 236 -0.90 1.00 26.43
N ARG A 237 -0.15 0.93 27.55
CA ARG A 237 -0.22 -0.20 28.50
C ARG A 237 -1.60 -0.33 29.16
N PHE A 238 -2.34 0.76 29.23
CA PHE A 238 -3.71 0.82 29.73
C PHE A 238 -4.65 -0.18 29.04
N VAL A 239 -4.39 -0.52 27.77
CA VAL A 239 -5.17 -1.50 27.01
C VAL A 239 -5.09 -2.90 27.65
N LYS A 240 -3.95 -3.27 28.23
CA LYS A 240 -3.82 -4.56 28.94
C LYS A 240 -4.55 -4.53 30.29
N GLU A 241 -4.50 -3.40 30.98
CA GLU A 241 -5.03 -3.25 32.35
C GLU A 241 -6.55 -3.12 32.39
N LYS A 242 -7.16 -2.56 31.34
CA LYS A 242 -8.62 -2.36 31.27
C LYS A 242 -9.31 -3.20 30.20
N ARG A 243 -8.68 -4.28 29.74
CA ARG A 243 -9.23 -5.16 28.70
C ARG A 243 -10.68 -5.56 29.00
N GLU A 244 -10.99 -5.95 30.23
CA GLU A 244 -12.34 -6.37 30.64
C GLU A 244 -13.40 -5.25 30.63
N ARG A 245 -12.98 -3.98 30.66
CA ARG A 245 -13.91 -2.82 30.63
C ARG A 245 -14.12 -2.26 29.21
N LEU A 246 -13.28 -2.68 28.26
CA LEU A 246 -13.28 -2.24 26.86
C LEU A 246 -13.90 -3.29 25.91
N ILE A 247 -14.27 -4.45 26.44
CA ILE A 247 -14.95 -5.55 25.73
C ILE A 247 -16.40 -5.51 26.15
#